data_AF-A0A562T2D5-F1
#
_entry.id   AF-A0A562T2D5-F1
#
_cell.length_a   1.000
_cell.length_b   1.000
_cell.length_c   1.000
_cell.angle_alpha   90.00
_cell.angle_beta   90.00
_cell.angle_gamma   90.00
#
_symmetry.space_group_name_H-M   'P 1'
#
loop_
_entity.id
_entity.type
_entity.pdbx_description
1 polymer ?
#
loop_
_entity_poly.entity_id
_entity_poly.type
_entity_poly.pdbx_seq_one_letter_code
_entity_poly.pdbx_strand_id
1 'polypeptide(L)'
;MSAGGENTAIVSLGMSCQSARQIRKSIDVLSASLGEQVKPDRSFFDGLIAPITGMCRLFEDGFPIFSREQIIPGPGEPTWQPYGIRFLHHFRDEAGTADVLVQFEENLSRFSYLRQKFLRLRDRARVIFLWCPTPRTTCWMSREKRISRLPFPIRNWRGCKELLTGLWAAPANI
;
A
#
# COMPACT_ATOMS: atom_id res chain seq x y z
N MET A 1 7.82 -5.87 0.44
CA MET A 1 7.58 -6.00 -1.02
C MET A 1 6.46 -6.99 -1.22
N SER A 2 5.72 -7.00 -2.32
CA SER A 2 4.74 -8.08 -2.54
C SER A 2 5.44 -9.34 -3.09
N ALA A 3 6.58 -9.14 -3.76
CA ALA A 3 7.59 -10.16 -4.07
C ALA A 3 8.96 -9.49 -4.26
N GLY A 4 10.06 -10.20 -4.00
CA GLY A 4 11.42 -9.67 -4.19
C GLY A 4 12.48 -10.75 -4.41
N GLY A 5 13.46 -10.41 -5.24
CA GLY A 5 14.68 -11.19 -5.49
C GLY A 5 15.91 -10.51 -4.88
N GLU A 6 17.08 -10.81 -5.42
CA GLU A 6 18.34 -10.16 -5.03
C GLU A 6 18.38 -8.73 -5.57
N ASN A 7 17.99 -8.54 -6.84
CA ASN A 7 18.13 -7.26 -7.53
C ASN A 7 16.81 -6.55 -7.77
N THR A 8 15.71 -7.28 -7.93
CA THR A 8 14.38 -6.69 -8.19
C THR A 8 13.47 -6.77 -6.97
N ALA A 9 12.77 -5.66 -6.71
CA ALA A 9 11.62 -5.62 -5.83
C ALA A 9 10.33 -5.33 -6.61
N ILE A 10 9.27 -6.10 -6.36
CA ILE A 10 7.93 -5.88 -6.93
C ILE A 10 7.01 -5.46 -5.79
N VAL A 11 6.41 -4.28 -5.92
CA VAL A 11 5.61 -3.66 -4.86
C VAL A 11 4.23 -3.31 -5.38
N SER A 12 3.20 -3.88 -4.76
CA SER A 12 1.83 -3.42 -4.98
C SER A 12 1.59 -2.15 -4.18
N LEU A 13 1.27 -1.05 -4.85
CA LEU A 13 0.78 0.18 -4.19
C LEU A 13 -0.73 0.00 -3.96
N GLY A 14 -1.08 -0.18 -2.68
CA GLY A 14 -2.29 -0.83 -2.19
C GLY A 14 -3.58 -0.09 -2.50
N MET A 15 -4.23 -0.46 -3.60
CA MET A 15 -5.65 -0.19 -3.81
C MET A 15 -6.55 -1.41 -3.58
N SER A 16 -5.96 -2.62 -3.58
CA SER A 16 -6.64 -3.85 -3.20
C SER A 16 -5.64 -4.92 -2.75
N CYS A 17 -6.09 -5.84 -1.90
CA CYS A 17 -5.34 -7.05 -1.55
C CYS A 17 -5.13 -7.99 -2.76
N GLN A 18 -5.90 -7.79 -3.85
CA GLN A 18 -5.85 -8.66 -5.04
C GLN A 18 -4.53 -8.52 -5.78
N SER A 19 -3.99 -7.31 -5.95
CA SER A 19 -2.73 -7.11 -6.65
C SER A 19 -1.57 -7.85 -5.95
N ALA A 20 -1.45 -7.71 -4.63
CA ALA A 20 -0.49 -8.49 -3.85
C ALA A 20 -0.72 -10.00 -3.99
N ARG A 21 -1.97 -10.46 -3.96
CA ARG A 21 -2.31 -11.88 -4.15
C ARG A 21 -1.93 -12.40 -5.54
N GLN A 22 -2.16 -11.64 -6.60
CA GLN A 22 -1.81 -12.02 -7.97
C GLN A 22 -0.29 -12.10 -8.14
N ILE A 23 0.46 -11.13 -7.63
CA ILE A 23 1.94 -11.17 -7.63
C ILE A 23 2.45 -12.47 -7.00
N ARG A 24 1.89 -12.86 -5.84
CA ARG A 24 2.31 -14.09 -5.15
C ARG A 24 1.93 -15.35 -5.93
N LYS A 25 0.78 -15.37 -6.59
CA LYS A 25 0.35 -16.49 -7.45
C LYS A 25 1.19 -16.64 -8.72
N SER A 26 1.79 -15.56 -9.20
CA SER A 26 2.56 -15.53 -10.44
C SER A 26 4.07 -15.59 -10.22
N ILE A 27 4.54 -16.02 -9.04
CA ILE A 27 5.95 -15.90 -8.66
C ILE A 27 6.90 -16.66 -9.61
N ASP A 28 6.50 -17.85 -10.08
CA ASP A 28 7.32 -18.66 -10.97
C ASP A 28 7.46 -18.00 -12.35
N VAL A 29 6.36 -17.47 -12.87
CA VAL A 29 6.33 -16.71 -14.14
C VAL A 29 7.15 -15.44 -14.03
N LEU A 30 7.05 -14.72 -12.91
CA LEU A 30 7.82 -13.50 -12.65
C LEU A 30 9.32 -13.82 -12.54
N SER A 31 9.68 -14.90 -11.84
CA SER A 31 11.07 -15.32 -11.70
C SER A 31 11.69 -15.69 -13.04
N ALA A 32 10.98 -16.48 -13.84
CA ALA A 32 11.41 -16.84 -15.20
C ALA A 32 11.57 -15.61 -16.10
N SER A 33 10.63 -14.67 -16.04
CA SER A 33 10.67 -13.44 -16.87
C SER A 33 11.78 -12.47 -16.46
N LEU A 34 12.13 -12.44 -15.17
CA LEU A 34 13.17 -11.55 -14.64
C LEU A 34 14.57 -12.17 -14.72
N GLY A 35 14.68 -13.48 -14.96
CA GLY A 35 15.96 -14.19 -14.94
C GLY A 35 16.58 -14.28 -13.54
N GLU A 36 15.78 -14.11 -12.47
CA GLU A 36 16.23 -14.24 -11.09
C GLU A 36 15.14 -14.93 -10.24
N GLN A 37 15.55 -15.59 -9.15
CA GLN A 37 14.60 -16.16 -8.22
C GLN A 37 13.95 -15.06 -7.38
N VAL A 38 12.66 -14.84 -7.57
CA VAL A 38 11.85 -13.96 -6.74
C VAL A 38 11.08 -14.81 -5.73
N LYS A 39 10.91 -14.30 -4.50
CA LYS A 39 10.10 -14.97 -3.47
C LYS A 39 8.92 -14.08 -3.04
N PRO A 40 7.78 -14.68 -2.63
CA PRO A 40 6.67 -13.93 -2.05
C PRO A 40 7.15 -13.14 -0.84
N ASP A 41 6.64 -11.91 -0.73
CA ASP A 41 6.98 -11.06 0.40
C ASP A 41 5.76 -10.26 0.86
N ARG A 42 5.83 -9.69 2.07
CA ARG A 42 4.85 -8.72 2.58
C ARG A 42 5.36 -7.29 2.41
N SER A 43 4.49 -6.43 1.88
CA SER A 43 4.73 -5.00 1.69
C SER A 43 3.96 -4.14 2.70
N PHE A 44 4.40 -2.90 2.89
CA PHE A 44 3.70 -1.93 3.72
C PHE A 44 2.26 -1.69 3.24
N PHE A 45 2.01 -1.73 1.93
CA PHE A 45 0.70 -1.46 1.37
C PHE A 45 -0.15 -2.72 1.18
N ASP A 46 0.35 -3.89 1.54
CA ASP A 46 -0.44 -5.13 1.47
C ASP A 46 -1.55 -5.08 2.52
N GLY A 47 -2.81 -5.08 2.08
CA GLY A 47 -3.96 -4.97 2.98
C GLY A 47 -4.39 -3.53 3.31
N LEU A 48 -3.81 -2.55 2.63
CA LEU A 48 -4.27 -1.16 2.66
C LEU A 48 -5.15 -0.85 1.44
N ILE A 49 -6.14 0.02 1.63
CA ILE A 49 -6.80 0.75 0.55
C ILE A 49 -6.35 2.20 0.64
N ALA A 50 -5.46 2.59 -0.25
CA ALA A 50 -4.88 3.90 -0.29
C ALA A 50 -5.40 4.67 -1.52
N PRO A 51 -6.16 5.77 -1.34
CA PRO A 51 -6.49 6.65 -2.45
C PRO A 51 -5.20 7.28 -3.00
N ILE A 52 -5.13 7.47 -4.32
CA ILE A 52 -3.93 8.02 -4.99
C ILE A 52 -3.48 9.33 -4.35
N THR A 53 -4.43 10.23 -4.12
CA THR A 53 -4.18 11.54 -3.51
C THR A 53 -3.63 11.40 -2.09
N GLY A 54 -4.13 10.43 -1.33
CA GLY A 54 -3.60 10.08 -0.01
C GLY A 54 -2.18 9.54 -0.07
N MET A 55 -1.90 8.66 -1.04
CA MET A 55 -0.55 8.14 -1.24
C MET A 55 0.44 9.23 -1.66
N CYS A 56 0.09 10.10 -2.61
CA CYS A 56 1.00 11.17 -3.02
C CYS A 56 1.32 12.08 -1.82
N ARG A 57 0.30 12.46 -1.02
CA ARG A 57 0.50 13.23 0.22
C ARG A 57 1.38 12.51 1.24
N LEU A 58 1.14 11.20 1.45
CA LEU A 58 1.96 10.39 2.35
C LEU A 58 3.44 10.40 1.92
N PHE A 59 3.71 10.35 0.62
CA PHE A 59 5.08 10.44 0.10
C PHE A 59 5.66 11.86 0.17
N GLU A 60 4.85 12.90 -0.07
CA GLU A 60 5.24 14.32 0.12
C GLU A 60 5.66 14.59 1.57
N ASP A 61 4.97 14.01 2.54
CA ASP A 61 5.26 14.15 3.97
C ASP A 61 6.48 13.32 4.44
N GLY A 62 7.23 12.70 3.52
CA GLY A 62 8.41 11.88 3.86
C GLY A 62 8.07 10.48 4.36
N PHE A 63 6.88 9.97 4.03
CA PHE A 63 6.41 8.63 4.38
C PHE A 63 6.46 8.36 5.90
N PRO A 64 5.76 9.14 6.74
CA PRO A 64 5.72 8.93 8.18
C PRO A 64 5.03 7.62 8.57
N ILE A 65 5.17 7.21 9.84
CA ILE A 65 4.33 6.18 10.44
C ILE A 65 3.15 6.85 11.16
N PHE A 66 1.99 6.18 11.23
CA PHE A 66 0.82 6.72 11.93
C PHE A 66 1.03 6.81 13.44
N SER A 67 0.35 7.77 14.09
CA SER A 67 0.12 7.79 15.53
C SER A 67 -1.28 7.26 15.88
N ARG A 68 -1.57 7.05 17.16
CA ARG A 68 -2.86 6.50 17.61
C ARG A 68 -4.04 7.40 17.26
N GLU A 69 -3.85 8.70 17.40
CA GLU A 69 -4.84 9.75 17.20
C GLU A 69 -5.18 9.91 15.71
N GLN A 70 -4.25 9.52 14.84
CA GLN A 70 -4.42 9.53 13.39
C GLN A 70 -5.26 8.36 12.88
N ILE A 71 -5.46 7.31 13.68
CA ILE A 71 -6.28 6.16 13.30
C ILE A 71 -7.70 6.35 13.82
N ILE A 72 -8.57 6.80 12.91
CA ILE A 72 -9.98 7.03 13.21
C ILE A 72 -10.76 5.74 12.93
N PRO A 73 -11.56 5.25 13.89
CA PRO A 73 -12.54 4.21 13.62
C PRO A 73 -13.60 4.76 12.64
N GLY A 74 -13.60 4.28 11.40
CA GLY A 74 -14.58 4.66 10.38
C GLY A 74 -15.61 3.54 10.15
N PRO A 75 -16.73 3.83 9.46
CA PRO A 75 -17.69 2.79 9.09
C PRO A 75 -17.00 1.70 8.26
N GLY A 76 -16.94 0.49 8.82
CA GLY A 76 -16.32 -0.70 8.23
C GLY A 76 -14.86 -0.92 8.63
N GLU A 77 -13.99 0.07 8.37
CA GLU A 77 -12.53 -0.08 8.47
C GLU A 77 -11.86 1.10 9.19
N PRO A 78 -10.88 0.85 10.07
CA PRO A 78 -9.99 1.89 10.60
C PRO A 78 -9.31 2.65 9.46
N THR A 79 -9.20 3.97 9.61
CA THR A 79 -8.65 4.84 8.57
C THR A 79 -7.54 5.72 9.13
N TRP A 80 -6.39 5.71 8.45
CA TRP A 80 -5.27 6.60 8.70
C TRP A 80 -5.53 7.99 8.12
N GLN A 81 -5.75 8.96 9.00
CA GLN A 81 -5.79 10.38 8.67
C GLN A 81 -4.40 11.01 8.83
N PRO A 82 -4.01 12.00 7.99
CA PRO A 82 -4.85 12.75 7.04
C PRO A 82 -4.95 12.11 5.64
N TYR A 83 -4.34 10.95 5.41
CA TYR A 83 -4.18 10.37 4.08
C TYR A 83 -5.44 9.66 3.55
N GLY A 84 -6.40 9.34 4.41
CA GLY A 84 -7.58 8.58 4.04
C GLY A 84 -7.27 7.13 3.64
N ILE A 85 -6.16 6.56 4.14
CA ILE A 85 -5.75 5.18 3.86
C ILE A 85 -6.47 4.23 4.82
N ARG A 86 -7.19 3.24 4.29
CA ARG A 86 -7.97 2.30 5.10
C ARG A 86 -7.22 1.00 5.36
N PHE A 87 -7.42 0.44 6.54
CA PHE A 87 -6.80 -0.79 7.00
C PHE A 87 -7.78 -1.97 6.92
N LEU A 88 -7.72 -2.78 5.86
CA LEU A 88 -8.71 -3.85 5.63
C LEU A 88 -8.61 -5.02 6.62
N HIS A 89 -7.38 -5.41 6.94
CA HIS A 89 -7.09 -6.63 7.71
C HIS A 89 -6.26 -6.33 8.96
N HIS A 90 -6.23 -5.07 9.37
CA HIS A 90 -5.44 -4.61 10.52
C HIS A 90 -6.34 -4.01 11.58
N PHE A 91 -5.83 -3.96 12.80
CA PHE A 91 -6.58 -3.57 14.00
C PHE A 91 -7.84 -4.41 14.22
N ARG A 92 -7.80 -5.69 13.88
CA ARG A 92 -8.91 -6.64 14.08
C ARG A 92 -8.48 -7.77 15.00
N ASP A 93 -9.39 -8.22 15.85
CA ASP A 93 -9.20 -9.43 16.66
C ASP A 93 -9.41 -10.72 15.83
N GLU A 94 -9.31 -11.88 16.48
CA GLU A 94 -9.50 -13.19 15.83
C GLU A 94 -10.93 -13.39 15.31
N ALA A 95 -11.92 -12.72 15.90
CA ALA A 95 -13.31 -12.72 15.44
C ALA A 95 -13.54 -11.75 14.26
N GLY A 96 -12.52 -10.98 13.89
CA GLY A 96 -12.58 -9.98 12.83
C GLY A 96 -13.19 -8.65 13.28
N THR A 97 -13.43 -8.43 14.58
CA THR A 97 -13.93 -7.16 15.12
C THR A 97 -12.81 -6.14 15.14
N ALA A 98 -13.06 -4.94 14.62
CA ALA A 98 -12.07 -3.87 14.62
C ALA A 98 -11.97 -3.22 16.00
N ASP A 99 -10.79 -3.31 16.63
CA ASP A 99 -10.46 -2.63 17.89
C ASP A 99 -9.08 -1.98 17.76
N VAL A 100 -9.07 -0.68 17.46
CA VAL A 100 -7.83 0.08 17.30
C VAL A 100 -7.11 0.23 18.64
N LEU A 101 -7.81 0.32 19.78
CA LEU A 101 -7.15 0.54 21.08
C LEU A 101 -6.32 -0.69 21.46
N VAL A 102 -6.93 -1.86 21.39
CA VAL A 102 -6.27 -3.12 21.80
C VAL A 102 -5.16 -3.49 20.82
N GLN A 103 -5.39 -3.29 19.53
CA GLN A 103 -4.50 -3.77 18.47
C GLN A 103 -3.43 -2.76 18.03
N PHE A 104 -3.37 -1.58 18.68
CA PHE A 104 -2.54 -0.48 18.21
C PHE A 104 -1.05 -0.82 18.18
N GLU A 105 -0.50 -1.24 19.32
CA GLU A 105 0.94 -1.46 19.49
C GLU A 105 1.48 -2.55 18.56
N GLU A 106 0.74 -3.65 18.40
CA GLU A 106 1.11 -4.72 17.47
C GLU A 106 1.15 -4.20 16.03
N ASN A 107 0.12 -3.45 15.60
CA ASN A 107 0.07 -2.93 14.25
C ASN A 107 1.11 -1.84 14.03
N LEU A 108 1.36 -0.96 15.01
CA LEU A 108 2.42 0.04 14.94
C LEU A 108 3.80 -0.61 14.75
N SER A 109 4.10 -1.65 15.54
CA SER A 109 5.34 -2.42 15.41
C SER A 109 5.46 -3.08 14.04
N ARG A 110 4.39 -3.76 13.58
CA ARG A 110 4.33 -4.39 12.25
C ARG A 110 4.56 -3.37 11.13
N PHE A 111 3.86 -2.25 11.14
CA PHE A 111 3.97 -1.24 10.08
C PHE A 111 5.31 -0.49 10.15
N SER A 112 5.89 -0.30 11.34
CA SER A 112 7.24 0.24 11.49
C SER A 112 8.30 -0.66 10.83
N TYR A 113 8.21 -1.97 11.05
CA TYR A 113 9.05 -2.95 10.36
C TYR A 113 8.84 -2.92 8.84
N LEU A 114 7.58 -2.93 8.38
CA LEU A 114 7.27 -2.88 6.94
C LEU A 114 7.72 -1.56 6.30
N ARG A 115 7.69 -0.45 7.04
CA ARG A 115 8.17 0.86 6.60
C ARG A 115 9.68 0.83 6.39
N GLN A 116 10.44 0.33 7.37
CA GLN A 116 11.90 0.18 7.22
C GLN A 116 12.23 -0.67 5.99
N LYS A 117 11.48 -1.76 5.78
CA LYS A 117 11.63 -2.61 4.61
C LYS A 117 11.30 -1.90 3.29
N PHE A 118 10.30 -1.03 3.28
CA PHE A 118 9.97 -0.19 2.13
C PHE A 118 11.08 0.83 1.86
N LEU A 119 11.67 1.45 2.88
CA LEU A 119 12.78 2.40 2.70
C LEU A 119 14.03 1.73 2.12
N ARG A 120 14.30 0.45 2.47
CA ARG A 120 15.39 -0.35 1.86
C ARG A 120 15.17 -0.71 0.39
N LEU A 121 14.03 -0.34 -0.21
CA LEU A 121 13.83 -0.51 -1.65
C LEU A 121 14.78 0.36 -2.48
N ARG A 122 15.28 1.45 -1.91
CA ARG A 122 16.30 2.29 -2.57
C ARG A 122 17.61 1.54 -2.83
N ASP A 123 17.88 0.49 -2.07
CA ASP A 123 19.10 -0.30 -2.18
C ASP A 123 18.99 -1.35 -3.31
N ARG A 124 17.83 -1.44 -3.98
CA ARG A 124 17.58 -2.39 -5.07
C ARG A 124 17.94 -1.79 -6.41
N ALA A 125 18.56 -2.60 -7.27
CA ALA A 125 18.87 -2.22 -8.64
C ALA A 125 17.60 -1.94 -9.47
N ARG A 126 16.50 -2.64 -9.17
CA ARG A 126 15.22 -2.47 -9.87
C ARG A 126 14.04 -2.50 -8.89
N VAL A 127 13.16 -1.51 -9.00
CA VAL A 127 11.89 -1.49 -8.26
C VAL A 127 10.73 -1.33 -9.22
N ILE A 128 9.79 -2.28 -9.19
CA ILE A 128 8.59 -2.30 -10.03
C ILE A 128 7.38 -2.01 -9.15
N PHE A 129 6.77 -0.84 -9.34
CA PHE A 129 5.50 -0.50 -8.71
C PHE A 129 4.33 -0.97 -9.56
N LEU A 130 3.51 -1.85 -8.98
CA LEU A 130 2.26 -2.28 -9.56
C LEU A 130 1.13 -1.54 -8.85
N TRP A 131 0.31 -0.89 -9.66
CA TRP A 131 -0.83 -0.14 -9.17
C TRP A 131 -2.08 -0.55 -9.95
N CYS A 132 -3.12 -0.96 -9.23
CA CYS A 132 -4.40 -1.35 -9.82
C CYS A 132 -5.48 -0.35 -9.40
N PRO A 133 -5.84 0.63 -10.25
CA PRO A 133 -6.95 1.52 -9.98
C PRO A 133 -8.27 0.75 -10.21
N THR A 134 -8.76 0.04 -9.18
CA THR A 134 -10.18 -0.11 -8.81
C THR A 134 -10.42 -1.36 -7.96
N PRO A 135 -11.36 -1.27 -7.00
CA PRO A 135 -12.33 -2.32 -6.74
C PRO A 135 -13.65 -1.89 -7.40
N ARG A 136 -14.25 -2.73 -8.25
CA ARG A 136 -15.69 -2.89 -8.21
C ARG A 136 -15.98 -4.33 -7.88
N THR A 137 -16.98 -4.54 -7.03
CA THR A 137 -17.50 -5.81 -6.47
C THR A 137 -16.66 -6.38 -5.32
N THR A 138 -17.18 -6.54 -4.09
CA THR A 138 -18.41 -7.31 -3.80
C THR A 138 -19.27 -6.92 -2.58
N CYS A 139 -19.12 -5.79 -1.86
CA CYS A 139 -20.01 -5.60 -0.67
C CYS A 139 -20.78 -4.26 -0.53
N TRP A 140 -20.30 -3.11 -0.99
CA TRP A 140 -20.91 -1.81 -0.63
C TRP A 140 -21.76 -1.09 -1.69
N MET A 141 -22.01 -1.69 -2.87
CA MET A 141 -22.75 -1.04 -3.99
C MET A 141 -24.12 -1.67 -4.31
N SER A 142 -24.81 -2.29 -3.35
CA SER A 142 -26.14 -2.86 -3.60
C SER A 142 -27.32 -1.90 -3.40
N ARG A 143 -27.12 -0.60 -3.07
CA ARG A 143 -28.28 0.26 -2.79
C ARG A 143 -28.39 1.68 -3.34
N GLU A 144 -27.44 2.28 -4.05
CA GLU A 144 -27.69 3.65 -4.54
C GLU A 144 -27.17 3.99 -5.93
N LYS A 145 -28.07 4.65 -6.67
CA LYS A 145 -28.08 4.88 -8.11
C LYS A 145 -27.07 5.94 -8.55
N ARG A 146 -26.57 5.77 -9.78
CA ARG A 146 -25.97 6.79 -10.68
C ARG A 146 -24.72 7.51 -10.16
N ILE A 147 -23.55 6.90 -10.40
CA ILE A 147 -22.30 7.66 -10.58
C ILE A 147 -21.96 7.62 -12.07
N SER A 148 -22.37 8.66 -12.80
CA SER A 148 -21.85 8.96 -14.13
C SER A 148 -20.34 9.22 -14.04
N ARG A 149 -19.56 8.47 -14.84
CA ARG A 149 -18.14 8.65 -15.18
C ARG A 149 -17.39 9.66 -14.30
N LEU A 150 -16.66 9.18 -13.28
CA LEU A 150 -15.62 9.98 -12.64
C LEU A 150 -14.45 10.14 -13.63
N PRO A 151 -14.14 11.34 -14.14
CA PRO A 151 -12.93 11.57 -14.90
C PRO A 151 -11.76 11.52 -13.91
N PHE A 152 -10.85 10.57 -14.09
CA PHE A 152 -9.56 10.59 -13.38
C PHE A 152 -8.63 11.56 -14.12
N PRO A 153 -8.21 12.68 -13.52
CA PRO A 153 -7.25 13.56 -14.17
C PRO A 153 -5.86 12.92 -14.14
N ILE A 154 -5.35 12.58 -15.33
CA ILE A 154 -3.97 12.10 -15.59
C ILE A 154 -2.90 13.00 -14.92
N ARG A 155 -3.22 14.28 -14.63
CA ARG A 155 -2.34 15.23 -13.93
C ARG A 155 -1.84 14.75 -12.56
N ASN A 156 -2.65 14.02 -11.78
CA ASN A 156 -2.24 13.59 -10.43
C ASN A 156 -1.15 12.50 -10.46
N TRP A 157 -0.97 11.81 -11.60
CA TRP A 157 0.03 10.75 -11.72
C TRP A 157 1.45 11.29 -11.94
N ARG A 158 1.61 12.43 -12.63
CA ARG A 158 2.95 13.05 -12.75
C ARG A 158 3.54 13.34 -11.39
N GLY A 159 2.75 13.95 -10.49
CA GLY A 159 3.18 14.24 -9.12
C GLY A 159 3.60 12.97 -8.37
N CYS A 160 2.76 11.93 -8.35
CA CYS A 160 3.12 10.66 -7.70
C CYS A 160 4.36 9.99 -8.32
N LYS A 161 4.53 10.03 -9.65
CA LYS A 161 5.73 9.51 -10.32
C LYS A 161 6.98 10.32 -9.95
N GLU A 162 6.87 11.64 -9.98
CA GLU A 162 7.95 12.58 -9.63
C GLU A 162 8.37 12.42 -8.16
N LEU A 163 7.42 12.23 -7.25
CA LEU A 163 7.65 11.93 -5.83
C LEU A 163 8.30 10.57 -5.63
N LEU A 164 7.81 9.53 -6.31
CA LEU A 164 8.43 8.21 -6.29
C LEU A 164 9.80 8.21 -6.97
N THR A 165 10.13 9.15 -7.85
CA THR A 165 11.52 9.31 -8.31
C THR A 165 12.35 10.14 -7.34
N GLY A 166 11.75 11.16 -6.71
CA GLY A 166 12.42 12.05 -5.74
C GLY A 166 12.79 11.35 -4.44
N LEU A 167 11.93 10.49 -3.91
CA LEU A 167 12.21 9.59 -2.78
C LEU A 167 13.44 8.70 -3.01
N TRP A 168 13.75 8.40 -4.28
CA TRP A 168 14.92 7.60 -4.67
C TRP A 168 16.14 8.46 -5.05
N ALA A 169 15.94 9.73 -5.38
CA ALA A 169 17.03 10.65 -5.73
C ALA A 169 17.59 11.44 -4.54
N ALA A 170 16.85 11.54 -3.43
CA ALA A 170 17.29 12.27 -2.24
C ALA A 170 18.33 11.47 -1.43
N PRO A 171 19.50 12.06 -1.08
CA PRO A 171 20.45 11.43 -0.17
C PRO A 171 19.82 11.27 1.22
N ALA A 172 20.15 10.15 1.87
CA ALA A 172 19.61 9.78 3.16
C ALA A 172 20.09 10.73 4.28
N ASN A 173 19.38 11.82 4.51
CA ASN A 173 19.52 12.58 5.75
C ASN A 173 18.44 12.11 6.73
N ILE A 174 18.74 11.01 7.43
CA ILE A 174 18.09 10.59 8.69
C ILE A 174 19.21 10.23 9.65
#